data_AF-A0AA96JFN4-F1
#
_entry.id   AF-A0AA96JFN4-F1
#
_cell.length_a   1.000
_cell.length_b   1.000
_cell.length_c   1.000
_cell.angle_alpha   90.00
_cell.angle_beta   90.00
_cell.angle_gamma   90.00
#
_symmetry.space_group_name_H-M   'P 1'
#
loop_
_entity.id
_entity.type
_entity.pdbx_description
1 polymer ?
#
loop_
_entity_poly.entity_id
_entity_poly.type
_entity_poly.pdbx_seq_one_letter_code
_entity_poly.pdbx_strand_id
1 'polypeptide(L)'
;MSESKVDLYAAIRRDHDRNGLAQRALQRKYNVTWRTVRRALDGQWPEPRKKPRPRESRLDPYKQLIDEMLRADLDAPAKQRHTAQRIVDRLVDEHGARDISYPMVRVYVKDRRPEVRREAGRGPQAMFVPQTHLPGAEAEVDFGEFHIMLAGKMTKVYLFSLRLSYSGSVNRVV
;
A
#
# COMPACT_ATOMS: atom_id res chain seq x y z
N MET A 1 13.54 1.35 22.71
CA MET A 1 12.07 1.54 22.80
C MET A 1 11.85 3.02 23.02
N SER A 2 11.08 3.73 22.18
CA SER A 2 10.82 5.15 22.43
C SER A 2 9.88 5.26 23.62
N GLU A 3 10.37 5.74 24.76
CA GLU A 3 9.55 6.07 25.93
C GLU A 3 8.40 6.98 25.49
N SER A 4 7.17 6.69 25.95
CA SER A 4 6.04 7.53 25.58
C SER A 4 6.23 8.92 26.17
N LYS A 5 5.65 9.95 25.54
CA LYS A 5 5.74 11.33 26.04
C LYS A 5 5.15 11.45 27.46
N VAL A 6 4.24 10.55 27.84
CA VAL A 6 3.67 10.40 29.19
C VAL A 6 4.72 9.94 30.18
N ASP A 7 5.47 8.89 29.84
CA ASP A 7 6.53 8.34 30.68
C ASP A 7 7.63 9.38 30.93
N LEU A 8 8.01 10.13 29.89
CA LEU A 8 8.95 11.23 29.98
C LEU A 8 8.50 12.31 30.99
N TYR A 9 7.23 12.71 30.95
CA TYR A 9 6.70 13.73 31.86
C TYR A 9 6.64 13.22 33.30
N ALA A 10 6.26 11.95 33.49
CA ALA A 10 6.27 11.29 34.79
C ALA A 10 7.69 11.17 35.36
N ALA A 11 8.67 10.85 34.51
CA ALA A 11 10.08 10.77 34.89
C ALA A 11 10.64 12.13 35.33
N ILE A 12 10.35 13.19 34.56
CA ILE A 12 10.75 14.56 34.92
C ILE A 12 10.20 14.98 36.29
N ARG A 13 8.91 14.73 36.55
CA ARG A 13 8.31 15.05 37.87
C ARG A 13 8.96 14.25 38.99
N ARG A 14 9.12 12.93 38.79
CA ARG A 14 9.75 12.06 39.79
C ARG A 14 11.15 12.53 40.16
N ASP A 15 11.95 12.90 39.18
CA ASP A 15 13.32 13.38 39.38
C ASP A 15 13.39 14.77 40.01
N HIS A 16 12.43 15.63 39.72
CA HIS A 16 12.32 16.92 40.38
C HIS A 16 11.90 16.76 41.85
N ASP A 17 10.83 16.00 42.11
CA ASP A 17 10.18 15.95 43.42
C ASP A 17 10.91 15.03 44.41
N ARG A 18 11.49 13.91 43.94
CA ARG A 18 12.21 12.95 44.81
C ARG A 18 13.71 13.17 44.85
N ASN A 19 14.31 13.55 43.71
CA ASN A 19 15.76 13.67 43.60
C ASN A 19 16.25 15.14 43.67
N GLY A 20 15.33 16.11 43.81
CA GLY A 20 15.67 17.54 43.95
C GLY A 20 16.42 18.11 42.75
N LEU A 21 16.32 17.48 41.58
CA LEU A 21 17.10 17.87 40.41
C LEU A 21 16.67 19.23 39.87
N ALA A 22 17.63 20.15 39.74
CA ALA A 22 17.39 21.46 39.16
C ALA A 22 16.94 21.34 37.69
N GLN A 23 16.11 22.28 37.22
CA GLN A 23 15.56 22.26 35.86
C GLN A 23 16.61 22.15 34.75
N ARG A 24 17.81 22.72 34.93
CA ARG A 24 18.92 22.58 33.97
C ARG A 24 19.51 21.16 33.94
N ALA A 25 19.54 20.48 35.07
CA ALA A 25 19.97 19.08 35.15
C ALA A 25 18.95 18.17 34.46
N LEU A 26 17.66 18.41 34.65
CA LEU A 26 16.58 17.69 33.96
C LEU A 26 16.64 17.85 32.44
N GLN A 27 16.90 19.07 31.94
CA GLN A 27 17.07 19.31 30.50
C GLN A 27 18.20 18.48 29.90
N ARG A 28 19.35 18.40 30.58
CA ARG A 28 20.50 17.61 30.12
C ARG A 28 20.24 16.11 30.22
N LYS A 29 19.66 15.65 31.33
CA LYS A 29 19.38 14.23 31.59
C LYS A 29 18.41 13.63 30.57
N TYR A 30 17.34 14.36 30.27
CA TYR A 30 16.29 13.89 29.36
C TYR A 30 16.46 14.38 27.92
N ASN A 31 17.51 15.17 27.64
CA ASN A 31 17.74 15.81 26.34
C ASN A 31 16.50 16.57 25.82
N VAL A 32 15.91 17.40 26.68
CA VAL A 32 14.69 18.18 26.38
C VAL A 32 14.91 19.66 26.62
N THR A 33 14.09 20.48 25.96
CA THR A 33 14.10 21.93 26.16
C THR A 33 13.50 22.31 27.52
N TRP A 34 13.90 23.49 28.04
CA TRP A 34 13.31 24.07 29.26
C TRP A 34 11.78 24.14 29.23
N ARG A 35 11.17 24.36 28.05
CA ARG A 35 9.71 24.41 27.89
C ARG A 35 9.08 23.06 28.21
N THR A 36 9.71 21.95 27.80
CA THR A 36 9.22 20.61 28.09
C THR A 36 9.30 20.30 29.58
N VAL A 37 10.41 20.66 30.23
CA VAL A 37 10.58 20.50 31.68
C VAL A 37 9.52 21.31 32.42
N ARG A 38 9.36 22.59 32.09
CA ARG A 38 8.35 23.46 32.72
C ARG A 38 6.94 22.91 32.56
N ARG A 39 6.54 22.48 31.36
CA ARG A 39 5.22 21.87 31.12
C ARG A 39 5.00 20.60 31.95
N ALA A 40 6.03 19.77 32.10
CA ALA A 40 5.95 18.58 32.93
C ALA A 40 5.75 18.95 34.41
N LEU A 41 6.50 19.92 34.93
CA LEU A 41 6.41 20.40 36.32
C LEU A 41 5.10 21.13 36.62
N ASP A 42 4.57 21.88 35.66
CA ASP A 42 3.26 22.55 35.74
C ASP A 42 2.08 21.55 35.73
N GLY A 43 2.34 20.24 35.81
CA GLY A 43 1.30 19.20 35.85
C GLY A 43 0.59 18.94 34.52
N GLN A 44 1.05 19.53 33.40
CA GLN A 44 0.37 19.39 32.11
C GLN A 44 0.43 17.94 31.61
N TRP A 45 -0.67 17.46 31.05
CA TRP A 45 -0.67 16.19 30.34
C TRP A 45 -0.01 16.38 28.95
N PRO A 46 0.87 15.47 28.51
CA PRO A 46 1.56 15.65 27.24
C PRO A 46 0.59 15.50 26.07
N GLU A 47 0.30 16.62 25.41
CA GLU A 47 -0.51 16.59 24.20
C GLU A 47 0.20 15.82 23.07
N PRO A 48 -0.53 15.00 22.29
CA PRO A 48 0.00 14.40 21.09
C PRO A 48 0.44 15.50 20.13
N ARG A 49 1.49 15.21 19.35
CA ARG A 49 1.97 16.16 18.36
C ARG A 49 0.83 16.45 17.39
N LYS A 50 0.48 17.73 17.23
CA LYS A 50 -0.49 18.15 16.22
C LYS A 50 -0.02 17.64 14.87
N LYS A 51 -0.89 16.88 14.19
CA LYS A 51 -0.63 16.48 12.81
C LYS A 51 -0.55 17.76 11.98
N PRO A 52 0.46 17.91 11.11
CA PRO A 52 0.47 19.02 10.17
C PRO A 52 -0.83 18.99 9.37
N ARG A 53 -1.37 20.16 9.05
CA ARG A 53 -2.54 20.24 8.17
C ARG A 53 -2.19 19.56 6.84
N PRO A 54 -3.10 18.79 6.25
CA PRO A 54 -2.91 18.29 4.89
C PRO A 54 -2.59 19.48 3.98
N ARG A 55 -1.50 19.38 3.22
CA ARG A 55 -1.21 20.36 2.18
C ARG A 55 -1.98 19.95 0.95
N GLU A 56 -2.67 20.91 0.35
CA GLU A 56 -3.32 20.69 -0.93
C GLU A 56 -2.27 20.31 -1.97
N SER A 57 -2.52 19.20 -2.65
CA SER A 57 -1.72 18.74 -3.78
C SER A 57 -2.26 19.38 -5.05
N ARG A 58 -1.39 19.64 -6.02
CA ARG A 58 -1.79 20.05 -7.37
C ARG A 58 -2.71 19.04 -8.06
N LEU A 59 -2.71 17.80 -7.57
CA LEU A 59 -3.60 16.75 -8.05
C LEU A 59 -5.03 16.88 -7.50
N ASP A 60 -5.24 17.58 -6.39
CA ASP A 60 -6.53 17.62 -5.68
C ASP A 60 -7.71 18.04 -6.56
N PRO A 61 -7.60 19.06 -7.44
CA PRO A 61 -8.69 19.43 -8.36
C PRO A 61 -9.09 18.31 -9.33
N TYR A 62 -8.16 17.40 -9.66
CA TYR A 62 -8.35 16.34 -10.65
C TYR A 62 -8.70 14.99 -10.03
N LYS A 63 -8.66 14.85 -8.70
CA LYS A 63 -8.92 13.59 -8.01
C LYS A 63 -10.30 13.02 -8.34
N GLN A 64 -11.32 13.87 -8.36
CA GLN A 64 -12.69 13.45 -8.68
C GLN A 64 -12.79 12.90 -10.11
N LEU A 65 -12.13 13.54 -11.07
CA LEU A 65 -12.09 13.09 -12.46
C LEU A 65 -11.36 11.74 -12.60
N ILE A 66 -10.23 11.57 -11.91
CA ILE A 66 -9.51 10.29 -11.88
C ILE A 66 -10.39 9.19 -11.27
N ASP A 67 -11.10 9.50 -10.18
CA ASP A 67 -12.04 8.59 -9.53
C ASP A 67 -13.17 8.14 -10.47
N GLU A 68 -13.74 9.06 -11.25
CA GLU A 68 -14.76 8.76 -12.26
C GLU A 68 -14.20 7.85 -13.36
N MET A 69 -13.00 8.14 -13.88
CA MET A 69 -12.31 7.28 -14.85
C MET A 69 -12.06 5.87 -14.29
N LEU A 70 -11.62 5.77 -13.03
CA LEU A 70 -11.37 4.50 -12.36
C LEU A 70 -12.64 3.70 -12.07
N ARG A 71 -13.77 4.38 -11.84
CA ARG A 71 -15.08 3.72 -11.71
C ARG A 71 -15.56 3.19 -13.06
N ALA A 72 -15.45 3.97 -14.13
CA ALA A 72 -15.79 3.50 -15.48
C ALA A 72 -14.92 2.31 -15.91
N ASP A 73 -13.63 2.30 -15.52
CA ASP A 73 -12.71 1.17 -15.76
C ASP A 73 -13.18 -0.15 -15.16
N LEU A 74 -14.03 -0.14 -14.13
CA LEU A 74 -14.51 -1.37 -13.49
C LEU A 74 -15.29 -2.23 -14.48
N ASP A 75 -16.13 -1.60 -15.30
CA ASP A 75 -17.01 -2.25 -16.28
C ASP A 75 -16.34 -2.44 -17.65
N ALA A 76 -15.23 -1.75 -17.90
CA ALA A 76 -14.46 -1.91 -19.11
C ALA A 76 -13.73 -3.28 -19.15
N PRO A 77 -13.63 -3.92 -20.34
CA PRO A 77 -12.77 -5.07 -20.58
C PRO A 77 -11.33 -4.81 -20.16
N ALA A 78 -10.61 -5.83 -19.68
CA ALA A 78 -9.27 -5.66 -19.10
C ALA A 78 -8.27 -4.92 -20.02
N LYS A 79 -8.37 -5.11 -21.34
CA LYS A 79 -7.51 -4.45 -22.35
C LYS A 79 -7.87 -2.98 -22.60
N GLN A 80 -9.07 -2.53 -22.21
CA GLN A 80 -9.58 -1.17 -22.40
C GLN A 80 -9.51 -0.31 -21.14
N ARG A 81 -9.12 -0.90 -19.99
CA ARG A 81 -8.92 -0.16 -18.74
C ARG A 81 -7.76 0.81 -18.88
N HIS A 82 -7.93 2.01 -18.35
CA HIS A 82 -6.92 3.04 -18.46
C HIS A 82 -5.63 2.63 -17.72
N THR A 83 -4.48 2.89 -18.33
CA THR A 83 -3.21 2.90 -17.61
C THR A 83 -3.04 4.23 -16.89
N ALA A 84 -2.14 4.30 -15.90
CA ALA A 84 -1.84 5.59 -15.26
C ALA A 84 -1.36 6.64 -16.28
N GLN A 85 -0.63 6.21 -17.32
CA GLN A 85 -0.23 7.09 -18.42
C GLN A 85 -1.45 7.60 -19.18
N ARG A 86 -2.38 6.73 -19.56
CA ARG A 86 -3.60 7.14 -20.28
C ARG A 86 -4.46 8.11 -19.46
N ILE A 87 -4.51 7.95 -18.14
CA ILE A 87 -5.19 8.89 -17.25
C ILE A 87 -4.50 10.25 -17.28
N VAL A 88 -3.16 10.31 -17.24
CA VAL A 88 -2.41 11.57 -17.37
C VAL A 88 -2.72 12.24 -18.69
N ASP A 89 -2.63 11.51 -19.80
CA ASP A 89 -2.86 12.06 -21.14
C ASP A 89 -4.27 12.67 -21.24
N ARG A 90 -5.30 11.95 -20.76
CA ARG A 90 -6.68 12.47 -20.74
C ARG A 90 -6.84 13.70 -19.85
N LEU A 91 -6.18 13.76 -18.69
CA LEU A 91 -6.22 14.95 -17.83
C LEU A 91 -5.58 16.17 -18.52
N VAL A 92 -4.51 15.97 -19.30
CA VAL A 92 -3.87 17.04 -20.07
C VAL A 92 -4.76 17.47 -21.25
N ASP A 93 -5.26 16.51 -22.01
CA ASP A 93 -6.00 16.75 -23.26
C ASP A 93 -7.43 17.28 -23.01
N GLU A 94 -8.14 16.70 -22.06
CA GLU A 94 -9.56 17.01 -21.79
C GLU A 94 -9.72 18.13 -20.75
N HIS A 95 -8.78 18.26 -19.81
CA HIS A 95 -8.91 19.15 -18.65
C HIS A 95 -7.76 20.17 -18.51
N GLY A 96 -6.82 20.20 -19.45
CA GLY A 96 -5.74 21.19 -19.44
C GLY A 96 -4.76 21.07 -18.27
N ALA A 97 -4.67 19.89 -17.65
CA ALA A 97 -3.86 19.63 -16.47
C ALA A 97 -2.35 19.54 -16.80
N ARG A 98 -1.76 20.65 -17.26
CA ARG A 98 -0.33 20.73 -17.68
C ARG A 98 0.64 20.76 -16.50
N ASP A 99 0.10 20.86 -15.31
CA ASP A 99 0.80 21.27 -14.11
C ASP A 99 0.97 20.08 -13.12
N ILE A 100 0.36 18.94 -13.46
CA ILE A 100 0.52 17.64 -12.81
C ILE A 100 1.59 16.80 -13.51
N SER A 101 2.24 15.91 -12.74
CA SER A 101 3.25 15.00 -13.27
C SER A 101 2.78 13.55 -13.21
N TYR A 102 3.28 12.71 -14.12
CA TYR A 102 2.98 11.28 -14.13
C TYR A 102 3.21 10.57 -12.77
N PRO A 103 4.32 10.80 -12.04
CA PRO A 103 4.52 10.19 -10.72
C PRO A 103 3.40 10.50 -9.72
N MET A 104 2.85 11.73 -9.75
CA MET A 104 1.75 12.13 -8.86
C MET A 104 0.49 11.33 -9.15
N VAL A 105 0.10 11.25 -10.43
CA VAL A 105 -1.07 10.47 -10.87
C VAL A 105 -0.86 8.99 -10.59
N ARG A 106 0.33 8.45 -10.90
CA ARG A 106 0.65 7.03 -10.66
C ARG A 106 0.51 6.64 -9.20
N VAL A 107 1.05 7.43 -8.27
CA VAL A 107 0.94 7.16 -6.83
C VAL A 107 -0.53 7.17 -6.40
N TYR A 108 -1.28 8.19 -6.81
CA TYR A 108 -2.70 8.28 -6.48
C TYR A 108 -3.51 7.10 -7.05
N VAL A 109 -3.34 6.78 -8.33
CA VAL A 109 -4.03 5.65 -8.99
C VAL A 109 -3.69 4.32 -8.35
N LYS A 110 -2.43 4.10 -7.94
CA LYS A 110 -1.99 2.87 -7.27
C LYS A 110 -2.80 2.61 -5.99
N ASP A 111 -2.97 3.63 -5.17
CA ASP A 111 -3.67 3.51 -3.89
C ASP A 111 -5.19 3.56 -4.07
N ARG A 112 -5.68 4.39 -5.00
CA ARG A 112 -7.11 4.62 -5.19
C ARG A 112 -7.82 3.52 -5.96
N ARG A 113 -7.16 2.87 -6.93
CA ARG A 113 -7.76 1.78 -7.73
C ARG A 113 -8.28 0.60 -6.88
N PRO A 114 -7.55 0.06 -5.89
CA PRO A 114 -8.10 -0.99 -5.02
C PRO A 114 -9.23 -0.48 -4.11
N GLU A 115 -9.19 0.78 -3.67
CA GLU A 115 -10.28 1.38 -2.89
C GLU A 115 -11.58 1.45 -3.69
N VAL A 116 -11.51 1.97 -4.93
CA VAL A 116 -12.66 2.04 -5.84
C VAL A 116 -13.23 0.65 -6.13
N ARG A 117 -12.38 -0.37 -6.31
CA ARG A 117 -12.85 -1.77 -6.45
C ARG A 117 -13.59 -2.26 -5.21
N ARG A 118 -13.10 -1.94 -4.01
CA ARG A 118 -13.74 -2.32 -2.74
C ARG A 118 -15.06 -1.59 -2.53
N GLU A 119 -15.12 -0.29 -2.81
CA GLU A 119 -16.35 0.52 -2.78
C GLU A 119 -17.43 -0.08 -3.70
N ALA A 120 -17.04 -0.60 -4.86
CA ALA A 120 -17.93 -1.26 -5.81
C ALA A 120 -18.20 -2.75 -5.51
N GLY A 121 -17.75 -3.29 -4.37
CA GLY A 121 -17.93 -4.71 -4.02
C GLY A 121 -17.14 -5.71 -4.89
N ARG A 122 -16.22 -5.23 -5.73
CA ARG A 122 -15.33 -6.04 -6.59
C ARG A 122 -13.91 -6.18 -6.02
N GLY A 123 -13.74 -5.86 -4.74
CA GLY A 123 -12.50 -6.09 -4.02
C GLY A 123 -12.22 -7.60 -3.91
N PRO A 124 -10.95 -8.01 -3.72
CA PRO A 124 -10.66 -9.40 -3.42
C PRO A 124 -11.50 -9.82 -2.20
N GLN A 125 -12.32 -10.86 -2.35
CA GLN A 125 -12.83 -11.56 -1.18
C GLN A 125 -11.58 -12.03 -0.43
N ALA A 126 -11.42 -11.61 0.82
CA ALA A 126 -10.33 -12.05 1.68
C ALA A 126 -10.52 -13.51 2.11
N MET A 127 -10.89 -14.39 1.18
CA MET A 127 -11.05 -15.81 1.40
C MET A 127 -9.83 -16.51 0.79
N PHE A 128 -8.72 -16.43 1.52
CA PHE A 128 -7.60 -17.33 1.28
C PHE A 128 -7.90 -18.61 2.06
N VAL A 129 -8.25 -19.68 1.34
CA VAL A 129 -8.33 -21.02 1.94
C VAL A 129 -6.93 -21.63 1.80
N PRO A 130 -6.18 -21.79 2.89
CA PRO A 130 -4.90 -22.48 2.82
C PRO A 130 -5.17 -23.94 2.42
N GLN A 131 -4.70 -24.33 1.24
CA GLN A 131 -4.72 -25.72 0.80
C GLN A 131 -3.43 -26.39 1.28
N THR A 132 -3.59 -27.37 2.18
CA THR A 132 -2.48 -28.20 2.65
C THR A 132 -2.49 -29.49 1.85
N HIS A 133 -1.53 -29.64 0.94
CA HIS A 133 -1.32 -30.88 0.19
C HIS A 133 -0.22 -31.70 0.85
N LEU A 134 -0.36 -33.02 0.94
CA LEU A 134 0.75 -33.89 1.32
C LEU A 134 1.61 -34.24 0.08
N PRO A 135 2.93 -34.49 0.24
CA PRO A 135 3.77 -34.94 -0.88
C PRO A 135 3.17 -36.17 -1.56
N GLY A 136 2.95 -36.09 -2.87
CA GLY A 136 2.44 -37.21 -3.68
C GLY A 136 0.96 -37.56 -3.49
N ALA A 137 0.23 -36.86 -2.61
CA ALA A 137 -1.20 -37.12 -2.38
C ALA A 137 -2.09 -36.54 -3.49
N GLU A 138 -1.70 -35.38 -4.03
CA GLU A 138 -2.49 -34.66 -5.02
C GLU A 138 -1.58 -34.10 -6.14
N ALA A 139 -2.13 -34.14 -7.35
CA ALA A 139 -1.53 -33.55 -8.53
C ALA A 139 -2.60 -32.83 -9.34
N GLU A 140 -2.25 -31.67 -9.86
CA GLU A 140 -3.05 -30.97 -10.85
C GLU A 140 -2.66 -31.45 -12.24
N VAL A 141 -3.66 -31.70 -13.07
CA VAL A 141 -3.51 -32.14 -14.45
C VAL A 141 -4.22 -31.15 -15.35
N ASP A 142 -3.54 -30.70 -16.40
CA ASP A 142 -4.09 -29.81 -17.41
C ASP A 142 -3.79 -30.36 -18.82
N PHE A 143 -4.69 -30.06 -19.75
CA PHE A 143 -4.58 -30.36 -21.16
C PHE A 143 -4.75 -29.07 -21.95
N GLY A 144 -3.72 -28.70 -22.71
CA GLY A 144 -3.75 -27.49 -23.53
C GLY A 144 -3.56 -27.79 -25.00
N GLU A 145 -4.31 -27.08 -25.84
CA GLU A 145 -4.10 -27.06 -27.28
C GLU A 145 -3.12 -25.94 -27.65
N PHE A 146 -2.09 -26.26 -28.42
CA PHE A 146 -1.09 -25.30 -28.88
C PHE A 146 -0.83 -25.46 -30.37
N HIS A 147 -0.42 -24.37 -31.02
CA HIS A 147 0.15 -24.43 -32.36
C HIS A 147 1.65 -24.18 -32.24
N ILE A 148 2.46 -25.12 -32.75
CA ILE A 148 3.92 -24.99 -32.77
C ILE A 148 4.43 -25.08 -34.20
N MET A 149 5.58 -24.45 -34.45
CA MET A 149 6.30 -24.61 -35.70
C MET A 149 7.11 -25.92 -35.65
N LEU A 150 6.57 -26.99 -36.23
CA LEU A 150 7.22 -28.30 -36.26
C LEU A 150 7.77 -28.54 -37.67
N ALA A 151 9.10 -28.67 -37.78
CA ALA A 151 9.79 -28.85 -39.08
C ALA A 151 9.37 -27.84 -40.16
N GLY A 152 9.20 -26.57 -39.77
CA GLY A 152 8.80 -25.49 -40.69
C GLY A 152 7.31 -25.44 -41.05
N LYS A 153 6.47 -26.32 -40.46
CA LYS A 153 5.02 -26.31 -40.64
C LYS A 153 4.32 -25.97 -39.32
N MET A 154 3.39 -25.01 -39.38
CA MET A 154 2.52 -24.72 -38.24
C MET A 154 1.60 -25.92 -37.99
N THR A 155 1.76 -26.55 -36.83
CA THR A 155 1.12 -27.82 -36.50
C THR A 155 0.42 -27.70 -35.15
N LYS A 156 -0.84 -28.14 -35.09
CA LYS A 156 -1.62 -28.23 -33.87
C LYS A 156 -1.16 -29.43 -33.05
N VAL A 157 -0.85 -29.21 -31.79
CA VAL A 157 -0.41 -30.23 -30.82
C VAL A 157 -1.23 -30.10 -29.53
N TYR A 158 -1.29 -31.19 -28.78
CA TYR A 158 -1.90 -31.23 -27.46
C TYR A 158 -0.80 -31.45 -26.42
N LEU A 159 -0.74 -30.58 -25.42
CA LEU A 159 0.18 -30.67 -24.30
C LEU A 159 -0.55 -31.22 -23.09
N PHE A 160 0.00 -32.29 -22.53
CA PHE A 160 -0.33 -32.76 -21.21
C PHE A 160 0.62 -32.12 -20.19
N SER A 161 0.09 -31.56 -19.12
CA SER A 161 0.89 -31.00 -18.03
C SER A 161 0.43 -31.58 -16.71
N LEU A 162 1.38 -32.11 -15.93
CA LEU A 162 1.13 -32.62 -14.58
C LEU A 162 2.02 -31.89 -13.57
N ARG A 163 1.41 -31.42 -12.49
CA ARG A 163 2.11 -30.71 -11.41
C ARG A 163 1.71 -31.32 -10.06
N LEU A 164 2.70 -31.67 -9.24
CA LEU A 164 2.43 -32.11 -7.86
C LEU A 164 2.06 -30.91 -6.99
N SER A 165 0.91 -30.97 -6.32
CA SER A 165 0.34 -29.83 -5.56
C SER A 165 1.19 -29.43 -4.34
N TYR A 166 2.02 -30.35 -3.82
CA TYR A 166 2.92 -30.10 -2.69
C TYR A 166 4.14 -29.23 -3.04
N SER A 167 4.79 -29.50 -4.18
CA SER A 167 6.08 -28.88 -4.50
C SER A 167 5.97 -27.61 -5.34
N GLY A 168 4.77 -27.30 -5.86
CA GLY A 168 4.54 -26.19 -6.79
C GLY A 168 5.35 -26.29 -8.09
N SER A 169 6.03 -27.42 -8.33
CA SER A 169 6.99 -27.61 -9.42
C SER A 169 6.36 -28.46 -10.52
N VAL A 170 6.37 -27.95 -11.75
CA VAL A 170 5.82 -28.65 -12.92
C VAL A 170 6.74 -29.82 -13.28
N ASN A 171 6.19 -31.04 -13.25
CA ASN A 171 6.86 -32.20 -13.81
C ASN A 171 6.43 -32.31 -15.27
N ARG A 172 7.25 -31.78 -16.18
CA ARG A 172 7.04 -32.00 -17.63
C ARG A 172 7.22 -33.48 -17.92
N VAL A 173 6.13 -34.17 -18.22
CA VAL A 173 6.16 -35.47 -18.87
C VAL A 173 6.03 -35.16 -20.37
N VAL A 174 7.08 -35.46 -21.12
CA VAL A 174 7.15 -35.31 -22.58
C VAL A 174 6.33 -36.41 -23.24
#